data_AF-A0A7X7ZEL3-F1
#
_entry.id   AF-A0A7X7ZEL3-F1
#
_cell.length_a   1.000
_cell.length_b   1.000
_cell.length_c   1.000
_cell.angle_alpha   90.00
_cell.angle_beta   90.00
_cell.angle_gamma   90.00
#
_symmetry.space_group_name_H-M   'P 1'
#
loop_
_entity.id
_entity.type
_entity.pdbx_description
1 polymer ?
#
loop_
_entity_poly.entity_id
_entity_poly.type
_entity_poly.pdbx_seq_one_letter_code
_entity_poly.pdbx_strand_id
1 'polypeptide(L)'
;MTIQEMNEKVLYQVQKTVLHHGSAVIAIDGRCASGKSTLAAWLQERTDANLIHLDDFFLRKKQRTKERFIQPGENVDHERFLKEVLLPLYEKKAFGYRPFDCTSMSL
;
A
#
# COMPACT_ATOMS: atom_id res chain seq x y z
N MET A 1 -23.76 -13.37 -0.04
CA MET A 1 -22.90 -12.58 0.85
C MET A 1 -22.78 -11.19 0.26
N THR A 2 -23.12 -10.16 1.01
CA THR A 2 -23.04 -8.76 0.54
C THR A 2 -21.59 -8.26 0.60
N ILE A 3 -21.30 -7.14 -0.09
CA ILE A 3 -19.99 -6.47 0.01
C ILE A 3 -19.71 -6.06 1.47
N GLN A 4 -20.74 -5.58 2.19
CA GLN A 4 -20.61 -5.23 3.60
C GLN A 4 -20.19 -6.44 4.44
N GLU A 5 -20.87 -7.58 4.29
CA GLU A 5 -20.52 -8.80 5.03
C GLU A 5 -19.09 -9.29 4.74
N MET A 6 -18.61 -9.09 3.50
CA MET A 6 -17.22 -9.40 3.15
C MET A 6 -16.24 -8.46 3.84
N ASN A 7 -16.51 -7.15 3.82
CA ASN A 7 -15.66 -6.14 4.46
C ASN A 7 -15.57 -6.36 5.98
N GLU A 8 -16.68 -6.69 6.64
CA GLU A 8 -16.69 -7.02 8.07
C GLU A 8 -15.83 -8.25 8.39
N LYS A 9 -15.85 -9.27 7.53
CA LYS A 9 -14.97 -10.44 7.69
C LYS A 9 -13.50 -10.08 7.56
N VAL A 10 -13.15 -9.20 6.61
CA VAL A 10 -11.78 -8.71 6.46
C VAL A 10 -11.35 -7.92 7.70
N LEU A 11 -12.19 -6.99 8.18
CA LEU A 11 -11.93 -6.22 9.40
C LEU A 11 -11.68 -7.12 10.60
N TYR A 12 -12.52 -8.13 10.78
CA TYR A 12 -12.33 -9.11 11.85
C TYR A 12 -10.96 -9.80 11.78
N GLN A 13 -10.51 -10.22 10.60
CA GLN A 13 -9.17 -10.82 10.45
C GLN A 13 -8.04 -9.83 10.73
N VAL A 14 -8.20 -8.57 10.30
CA VAL A 14 -7.23 -7.50 10.60
C VAL A 14 -7.12 -7.29 12.11
N GLN A 15 -8.25 -7.09 12.79
CA GLN A 15 -8.29 -6.87 14.24
C GLN A 15 -7.73 -8.08 15.01
N LYS A 16 -8.10 -9.30 14.60
CA LYS A 16 -7.57 -10.53 15.21
C LYS A 16 -6.04 -10.62 15.07
N THR A 17 -5.51 -10.30 13.89
CA THR A 17 -4.05 -10.29 13.66
C THR A 17 -3.36 -9.26 14.55
N VAL A 18 -3.90 -8.04 14.63
CA VAL A 18 -3.37 -6.98 15.49
C VAL A 18 -3.42 -7.38 16.97
N LEU A 19 -4.51 -7.96 17.44
CA LEU A 19 -4.63 -8.45 18.83
C LEU A 19 -3.58 -9.52 19.16
N HIS A 20 -3.26 -10.40 18.21
CA HIS A 20 -2.31 -11.49 18.43
C HIS A 20 -0.83 -11.03 18.38
N HIS A 21 -0.50 -10.05 17.53
CA HIS A 21 0.88 -9.63 17.27
C HIS A 21 1.22 -8.22 17.79
N GLY A 22 0.26 -7.51 18.38
CA GLY A 22 0.37 -6.11 18.81
C GLY A 22 0.31 -5.09 17.68
N SER A 23 0.72 -5.46 16.45
CA SER A 23 0.62 -4.64 15.24
C SER A 23 0.62 -5.54 14.00
N ALA A 24 0.16 -5.03 12.86
CA ALA A 24 0.14 -5.77 11.62
C ALA A 24 0.40 -4.85 10.41
N VAL A 25 1.05 -5.41 9.39
CA VAL A 25 1.12 -4.81 8.05
C VAL A 25 0.22 -5.63 7.14
N ILE A 26 -0.78 -5.00 6.55
CA ILE A 26 -1.78 -5.65 5.72
C ILE A 26 -1.60 -5.19 4.28
N ALA A 27 -1.31 -6.12 3.37
CA ALA A 27 -1.28 -5.86 1.94
C ALA A 27 -2.65 -6.15 1.32
N ILE A 28 -3.18 -5.19 0.56
CA ILE A 28 -4.40 -5.34 -0.24
C ILE A 28 -3.99 -5.38 -1.71
N ASP A 29 -3.89 -6.59 -2.26
CA ASP A 29 -3.53 -6.80 -3.66
C ASP A 29 -4.76 -7.20 -4.50
N GLY A 30 -4.72 -6.83 -5.78
CA GLY A 30 -5.82 -7.00 -6.71
C GLY A 30 -5.69 -6.13 -7.96
N ARG A 31 -6.47 -6.47 -8.98
CA ARG A 31 -6.43 -5.79 -10.29
C ARG A 31 -6.76 -4.29 -10.19
N CYS A 32 -6.37 -3.52 -11.21
CA CYS A 32 -6.84 -2.13 -11.32
C CYS A 32 -8.38 -2.08 -11.31
N ALA A 33 -8.93 -1.03 -10.70
CA ALA A 33 -10.37 -0.81 -10.51
C ALA A 33 -11.14 -1.90 -9.75
N SER A 34 -10.47 -2.85 -9.07
CA SER A 34 -11.14 -3.90 -8.28
C SER A 34 -11.69 -3.43 -6.92
N GLY A 35 -11.66 -2.13 -6.63
CA GLY A 35 -12.12 -1.57 -5.35
C GLY A 35 -11.12 -1.62 -4.20
N LYS A 36 -9.82 -1.86 -4.44
CA LYS A 36 -8.78 -1.90 -3.40
C LYS A 36 -8.77 -0.64 -2.53
N SER A 37 -8.68 0.53 -3.17
CA SER A 37 -8.65 1.81 -2.46
C SER A 37 -9.93 2.04 -1.65
N THR A 38 -11.08 1.55 -2.13
CA THR A 38 -12.35 1.60 -1.42
C THR A 38 -12.32 0.73 -0.16
N LEU A 39 -11.87 -0.53 -0.27
CA LEU A 39 -11.72 -1.41 0.89
C LEU A 39 -10.70 -0.84 1.89
N ALA A 40 -9.57 -0.33 1.40
CA ALA A 40 -8.51 0.20 2.22
C ALA A 40 -8.96 1.44 3.01
N ALA A 41 -9.66 2.38 2.37
CA ALA A 41 -10.25 3.54 3.04
C ALA A 41 -11.31 3.11 4.07
N TRP A 42 -12.17 2.15 3.71
CA TRP A 42 -13.21 1.63 4.62
C TRP A 42 -12.60 0.99 5.88
N LEU A 43 -11.48 0.28 5.76
CA LEU A 43 -10.72 -0.28 6.88
C LEU A 43 -10.03 0.83 7.69
N GLN A 44 -9.44 1.83 7.03
CA GLN A 44 -8.80 2.96 7.69
C GLN A 44 -9.78 3.75 8.57
N GLU A 45 -11.02 3.96 8.12
CA GLU A 45 -12.04 4.65 8.94
C GLU A 45 -12.43 3.87 10.22
N ARG A 46 -12.16 2.56 10.27
CA ARG A 46 -12.59 1.65 11.34
C ARG A 46 -11.44 1.10 12.18
N THR A 47 -10.23 1.58 11.92
CA THR A 47 -9.00 1.19 12.61
C THR A 47 -8.12 2.41 12.80
N ASP A 48 -7.14 2.35 13.69
CA ASP A 48 -6.12 3.40 13.81
C ASP A 48 -4.97 3.21 12.80
N ALA A 49 -5.25 2.64 11.62
CA ALA A 49 -4.25 2.26 10.65
C ALA A 49 -3.83 3.42 9.73
N ASN A 50 -2.56 3.43 9.35
CA ASN A 50 -2.07 4.28 8.27
C ASN A 50 -2.27 3.57 6.93
N LEU A 51 -2.76 4.29 5.92
CA LEU A 51 -2.94 3.79 4.56
C LEU A 51 -1.81 4.30 3.67
N ILE A 52 -1.12 3.37 2.99
CA ILE A 52 -0.01 3.67 2.08
C ILE A 52 -0.35 3.12 0.71
N HIS A 53 -0.39 4.01 -0.30
CA HIS A 53 -0.70 3.63 -1.67
C HIS A 53 0.59 3.29 -2.41
N LEU A 54 0.68 2.09 -2.99
CA LEU A 54 1.87 1.70 -3.75
C LEU A 54 2.05 2.54 -5.03
N ASP A 55 0.95 3.10 -5.55
CA ASP A 55 0.97 4.03 -6.68
C ASP A 55 1.71 5.34 -6.36
N ASP A 56 1.85 5.69 -5.07
CA ASP A 56 2.69 6.81 -4.65
C ASP A 56 4.16 6.55 -5.02
N PHE A 57 4.56 5.31 -5.27
CA PHE A 57 5.93 4.88 -5.52
C PHE A 57 6.15 4.48 -6.99
N PHE A 58 5.51 5.13 -7.97
CA PHE A 58 5.86 4.88 -9.38
C PHE A 58 7.31 5.25 -9.74
N LEU A 59 7.83 4.64 -10.81
CA LEU A 59 9.19 4.83 -11.31
C LEU A 59 9.54 6.30 -11.58
N ARG A 60 10.68 6.74 -11.04
CA ARG A 60 11.34 8.00 -11.44
C ARG A 60 11.84 7.88 -12.88
N LYS A 61 12.00 9.03 -13.57
CA LYS A 61 12.39 9.11 -14.98
C LYS A 61 13.57 8.19 -15.34
N LYS A 62 14.62 8.13 -14.50
CA LYS A 62 15.82 7.31 -14.72
C LYS A 62 15.62 5.80 -14.59
N GLN A 63 14.55 5.35 -13.93
CA GLN A 63 14.24 3.93 -13.72
C GLN A 63 13.29 3.37 -14.78
N ARG A 64 12.72 4.22 -15.65
CA ARG A 64 11.75 3.84 -16.69
C ARG A 64 12.44 3.17 -17.87
N THR A 65 12.99 1.97 -17.65
CA THR A 65 13.61 1.17 -18.69
C THR A 65 12.61 0.18 -19.29
N LYS A 66 12.93 -0.35 -20.47
CA LYS A 66 12.08 -1.36 -21.10
C LYS A 66 11.92 -2.57 -20.18
N GLU A 67 13.01 -3.04 -19.59
CA GLU A 67 13.07 -4.22 -18.71
C GLU A 67 12.11 -4.09 -17.54
N ARG A 68 12.05 -2.91 -16.89
CA ARG A 68 11.10 -2.63 -15.81
C ARG A 68 9.65 -2.66 -16.30
N PHE A 69 9.36 -2.20 -17.52
CA PHE A 69 7.98 -2.18 -18.02
C PHE A 69 7.45 -3.53 -18.52
N ILE A 70 8.31 -4.44 -19.00
CA ILE A 70 7.87 -5.80 -19.39
C ILE A 70 7.57 -6.65 -18.16
N GLN A 71 8.31 -6.47 -17.07
CA GLN A 71 8.13 -7.30 -15.89
C GLN A 71 6.92 -6.84 -15.06
N PRO A 72 5.94 -7.71 -14.77
CA PRO A 72 4.80 -7.35 -13.94
C PRO A 72 5.23 -6.85 -12.56
N GLY A 73 4.63 -5.75 -12.10
CA GLY A 73 4.93 -5.15 -10.79
C GLY A 73 6.20 -4.31 -10.73
N GLU A 74 7.02 -4.30 -11.78
CA GLU A 74 8.26 -3.50 -11.84
C GLU A 74 8.04 -2.03 -12.26
N ASN A 75 6.77 -1.62 -12.42
CA ASN A 75 6.38 -0.22 -12.58
C ASN A 75 6.44 0.59 -11.27
N VAL A 76 6.87 -0.03 -10.17
CA VAL A 76 7.04 0.56 -8.83
C VAL A 76 8.52 0.74 -8.52
N ASP A 77 8.89 1.86 -7.90
CA ASP A 77 10.20 2.17 -7.31
C ASP A 77 10.34 1.46 -5.96
N HIS A 78 10.50 0.12 -6.02
CA HIS A 78 10.67 -0.75 -4.85
C HIS A 78 11.81 -0.30 -3.93
N GLU A 79 12.85 0.28 -4.52
CA GLU A 79 14.00 0.81 -3.82
C GLU A 79 13.59 1.98 -2.91
N ARG A 80 12.69 2.86 -3.40
CA ARG A 80 12.14 3.96 -2.62
C ARG A 80 11.14 3.48 -1.59
N PHE A 81 10.24 2.56 -1.95
CA PHE A 81 9.27 2.00 -1.01
C PHE A 81 9.95 1.28 0.17
N LEU A 82 10.99 0.49 -0.11
CA LEU A 82 11.80 -0.16 0.92
C LEU A 82 12.43 0.88 1.87
N LYS A 83 13.08 1.90 1.30
CA LYS A 83 13.83 2.90 2.08
C LYS A 83 12.93 3.84 2.88
N GLU A 84 11.88 4.36 2.27
CA GLU A 84 11.04 5.41 2.85
C GLU A 84 9.90 4.86 3.71
N VAL A 85 9.51 3.59 3.51
CA VAL A 85 8.37 2.97 4.22
C VAL A 85 8.79 1.72 4.99
N LEU A 86 9.23 0.65 4.31
CA LEU A 86 9.35 -0.66 4.97
C LEU A 86 10.44 -0.69 6.04
N LEU A 87 11.61 -0.10 5.77
CA LEU A 87 12.70 -0.03 6.75
C LEU A 87 12.32 0.79 8.00
N PRO A 88 11.87 2.05 7.90
CA PRO A 88 11.48 2.79 9.10
C PRO A 88 10.28 2.17 9.84
N LEU A 89 9.34 1.55 9.12
CA LEU A 89 8.23 0.81 9.72
C LEU A 89 8.73 -0.40 10.53
N TYR A 90 9.67 -1.17 9.99
CA TYR A 90 10.31 -2.29 10.68
C TYR A 90 11.08 -1.81 11.92
N GLU A 91 11.78 -0.68 11.83
CA GLU A 91 12.49 -0.05 12.93
C GLU A 91 11.57 0.66 13.95
N LYS A 92 10.25 0.67 13.71
CA LYS A 92 9.24 1.37 14.52
C LYS A 92 9.53 2.86 14.71
N LYS A 93 10.06 3.52 13.68
CA LYS A 93 10.32 4.96 13.67
C LYS A 93 9.22 5.71 12.94
N ALA A 94 8.97 6.94 13.37
CA ALA A 94 8.15 7.87 12.58
C ALA A 94 8.85 8.14 11.23
N PHE A 95 8.07 8.19 10.15
CA PHE A 95 8.58 8.44 8.81
C PHE A 95 7.58 9.24 7.99
N GLY A 96 8.08 9.75 6.87
CA GLY A 96 7.28 10.35 5.82
C GLY A 96 7.90 10.01 4.47
N TYR A 97 7.08 10.03 3.44
CA TYR A 97 7.50 9.81 2.05
C TYR A 97 6.84 10.87 1.17
N ARG A 98 7.38 11.05 -0.04
CA ARG A 98 6.82 11.97 -1.03
C ARG A 98 5.98 11.17 -2.02
N PRO A 99 4.66 11.45 -2.13
CA PRO A 99 3.84 10.85 -3.19
C PRO A 99 4.35 11.24 -4.57
N PHE A 100 4.30 10.30 -5.51
CA PHE A 100 4.59 10.58 -6.91
C PHE A 100 3.42 11.35 -7.53
N ASP A 101 3.72 12.44 -8.24
CA ASP A 101 2.73 13.21 -8.97
C ASP A 101 2.51 12.61 -10.36
N CYS A 102 1.38 11.90 -10.50
CA CYS A 102 0.96 11.30 -11.76
C CYS A 102 0.62 12.33 -12.86
N THR A 103 0.25 13.56 -12.51
CA THR A 103 -0.08 14.61 -13.49
C THR A 103 1.20 15.13 -14.15
N SER A 104 2.23 15.42 -13.37
CA SER A 104 3.53 15.85 -13.90
C SER A 104 4.46 14.68 -14.25
N MET A 105 4.06 13.44 -13.93
CA MET A 105 4.87 12.23 -14.04
C MET A 105 6.24 12.40 -13.37
N SER A 106 6.26 13.02 -12.19
CA SER A 106 7.47 13.37 -11.47
C SER A 106 7.35 13.08 -9.97
N LEU A 107 8.50 13.02 -9.28
CA LEU A 107 8.53 13.00 -7.83
C LEU A 107 8.49 14.44 -7.33
#